data_AF-A0A842PU03-F1
#
_entry.id   AF-A0A842PU03-F1
#
_cell.length_a   1.000
_cell.length_b   1.000
_cell.length_c   1.000
_cell.angle_alpha   90.00
_cell.angle_beta   90.00
_cell.angle_gamma   90.00
#
_symmetry.space_group_name_H-M   'P 1'
#
loop_
_entity.id
_entity.type
_entity.pdbx_description
1 polymer ?
#
loop_
_entity_poly.entity_id
_entity_poly.type
_entity_poly.pdbx_seq_one_letter_code
_entity_poly.pdbx_strand_id
1 'polypeptide(L)'
;MSIQRDEERAQSFALGSSIYGGRPTFALVRDETGNEVTVTLYELLPTEQADARKRRLERRRQQSSKTYPFHEVIDEDVEGSEDWTWDDWVAMKIRRLSGARLRCLLQLFDEALRDTDIDPSLITGTGSATVLIPEEPGVRLSLGFIGIKPLQRVDRMRALTRGVARMSLEECYYWHAKCRSPNSPSGEKALRTLLTHHK
;
A
#
# COMPACT_ATOMS: atom_id res chain seq x y z
N MET A 1 -0.45 22.84 28.22
CA MET A 1 -1.56 22.02 27.67
C MET A 1 -1.22 21.42 26.28
N SER A 2 0.02 20.99 26.01
CA SER A 2 0.41 20.49 24.67
C SER A 2 1.13 19.14 24.66
N ILE A 3 1.44 18.56 25.83
CA ILE A 3 2.22 17.30 25.92
C ILE A 3 1.28 16.09 25.97
N GLN A 4 0.13 16.21 26.64
CA GLN A 4 -0.86 15.13 26.77
C GLN A 4 -1.49 14.69 25.44
N ARG A 5 -1.71 15.61 24.49
CA ARG A 5 -2.26 15.27 23.16
C ARG A 5 -1.27 14.51 22.28
N ASP A 6 0.03 14.77 22.41
CA ASP A 6 1.05 14.05 21.65
C ASP A 6 1.30 12.65 22.24
N GLU A 7 1.17 12.49 23.56
CA GLU A 7 1.23 11.18 24.24
C GLU A 7 0.00 10.30 23.92
N GLU A 8 -1.22 10.85 23.89
CA GLU A 8 -2.41 10.10 23.46
C GLU A 8 -2.31 9.68 21.99
N ARG A 9 -1.77 10.54 21.13
CA ARG A 9 -1.54 10.20 19.71
C ARG A 9 -0.48 9.11 19.57
N ALA A 10 0.63 9.21 20.30
CA ALA A 10 1.67 8.19 20.33
C ALA A 10 1.16 6.85 20.92
N GLN A 11 0.29 6.90 21.93
CA GLN A 11 -0.35 5.71 22.49
C GLN A 11 -1.37 5.10 21.51
N SER A 12 -2.09 5.89 20.73
CA SER A 12 -2.96 5.37 19.64
C SER A 12 -2.16 4.70 18.52
N PHE A 13 -0.94 5.17 18.23
CA PHE A 13 0.00 4.48 17.34
C PHE A 13 0.54 3.16 17.94
N ALA A 14 0.72 3.11 19.26
CA ALA A 14 1.18 1.91 19.96
C ALA A 14 0.05 0.86 20.18
N LEU A 15 -1.21 1.29 20.14
CA LEU A 15 -2.38 0.45 20.38
C LEU A 15 -3.13 0.09 19.09
N GLY A 16 -2.44 -0.08 17.96
CA GLY A 16 -3.01 -0.67 16.72
C GLY A 16 -4.26 0.00 16.13
N SER A 17 -4.74 1.11 16.69
CA SER A 17 -5.92 1.80 16.20
C SER A 17 -5.47 2.62 15.01
N SER A 18 -5.75 2.11 13.80
CA SER A 18 -5.65 2.88 12.55
C SER A 18 -6.15 4.30 12.79
N ILE A 19 -5.49 5.30 12.19
CA ILE A 19 -5.85 6.72 12.31
C ILE A 19 -7.32 7.01 11.91
N TYR A 20 -7.99 6.04 11.29
CA TYR A 20 -9.40 6.07 10.90
C TYR A 20 -10.27 5.08 11.70
N GLY A 21 -9.89 4.71 12.92
CA GLY A 21 -10.72 3.94 13.83
C GLY A 21 -10.95 2.49 13.42
N GLY A 22 -9.97 1.86 12.75
CA GLY A 22 -10.06 0.47 12.28
C GLY A 22 -10.52 0.34 10.81
N ARG A 23 -10.92 1.44 10.18
CA ARG A 23 -11.27 1.48 8.77
C ARG A 23 -10.13 0.99 7.85
N PRO A 24 -10.44 0.21 6.80
CA PRO A 24 -9.47 -0.13 5.76
C PRO A 24 -8.88 1.11 5.10
N THR A 25 -7.56 1.12 4.89
CA THR A 25 -6.83 2.25 4.28
C THR A 25 -6.16 1.89 2.97
N PHE A 26 -6.33 0.65 2.51
CA PHE A 26 -5.80 0.18 1.25
C PHE A 26 -6.77 -0.79 0.60
N ALA A 27 -6.63 -0.96 -0.71
CA ALA A 27 -7.35 -1.97 -1.47
C ALA A 27 -6.42 -2.67 -2.47
N LEU A 28 -6.57 -4.00 -2.58
CA LEU A 28 -5.97 -4.80 -3.64
C LEU A 28 -7.06 -5.13 -4.66
N VAL A 29 -6.82 -4.76 -5.90
CA VAL A 29 -7.71 -5.09 -7.04
C VAL A 29 -6.95 -6.03 -7.95
N ARG A 30 -7.38 -7.29 -7.98
CA ARG A 30 -6.95 -8.30 -8.93
C ARG A 30 -7.86 -8.26 -10.15
N ASP A 31 -7.24 -8.19 -11.31
CA ASP A 31 -7.90 -8.15 -12.61
C ASP A 31 -7.27 -9.21 -13.50
N GLU A 32 -8.10 -10.14 -13.96
CA GLU A 32 -7.75 -11.22 -14.87
C GLU A 32 -8.46 -11.00 -16.21
N THR A 33 -7.74 -10.38 -17.16
CA THR A 33 -8.25 -10.10 -18.50
C THR A 33 -7.48 -10.94 -19.51
N GLY A 34 -8.16 -11.93 -20.11
CA GLY A 34 -7.55 -12.88 -21.04
C GLY A 34 -6.45 -13.70 -20.36
N ASN A 35 -5.22 -13.63 -20.86
CA ASN A 35 -4.06 -14.32 -20.28
C ASN A 35 -3.23 -13.42 -19.33
N GLU A 36 -3.62 -12.16 -19.12
CA GLU A 36 -2.89 -11.26 -18.24
C GLU A 36 -3.56 -11.16 -16.87
N VAL A 37 -2.83 -11.61 -15.84
CA VAL A 37 -3.19 -11.38 -14.45
C VAL A 37 -2.44 -10.16 -13.94
N THR A 38 -3.19 -9.21 -13.38
CA THR A 38 -2.64 -8.02 -12.76
C THR A 38 -3.20 -7.82 -11.36
N VAL A 39 -2.38 -7.22 -10.49
CA VAL A 39 -2.84 -6.72 -9.20
C VAL A 39 -2.46 -5.25 -9.09
N THR A 40 -3.43 -4.44 -8.70
CA THR A 40 -3.26 -3.02 -8.41
C THR A 40 -3.46 -2.76 -6.94
N LEU A 41 -2.50 -2.11 -6.31
CA LEU A 41 -2.63 -1.61 -4.95
C LEU A 41 -3.06 -0.15 -4.95
N TYR A 42 -4.10 0.16 -4.19
CA TYR A 42 -4.60 1.51 -3.93
C TYR A 42 -4.43 1.85 -2.45
N GLU A 43 -4.14 3.13 -2.17
CA GLU A 43 -4.28 3.73 -0.84
C GLU A 43 -5.62 4.45 -0.80
N LEU A 44 -6.42 4.20 0.23
CA LEU A 44 -7.71 4.81 0.49
C LEU A 44 -7.53 5.94 1.49
N LEU A 45 -7.99 7.13 1.13
CA LEU A 45 -7.84 8.31 1.95
C LEU A 45 -8.94 9.34 1.64
N PRO A 46 -9.24 10.25 2.58
CA PRO A 46 -10.14 11.36 2.31
C PRO A 46 -9.63 12.23 1.16
N THR A 47 -10.57 12.72 0.33
CA THR A 47 -10.30 13.56 -0.85
C THR A 47 -9.42 14.76 -0.50
N GLU A 48 -9.70 15.45 0.61
CA GLU A 48 -8.88 16.60 1.05
C GLU A 48 -7.41 16.23 1.30
N GLN A 49 -7.16 15.05 1.88
CA GLN A 49 -5.80 14.58 2.13
C GLN A 49 -5.08 14.23 0.83
N ALA A 50 -5.79 13.59 -0.12
CA ALA A 50 -5.27 13.29 -1.45
C ALA A 50 -4.89 14.57 -2.20
N ASP A 51 -5.76 15.58 -2.17
CA ASP A 51 -5.53 16.89 -2.76
C ASP A 51 -4.34 17.62 -2.12
N ALA A 52 -4.24 17.60 -0.79
CA ALA A 52 -3.09 18.17 -0.10
C ALA A 52 -1.78 17.48 -0.51
N ARG A 53 -1.80 16.16 -0.73
CA ARG A 53 -0.64 15.37 -1.18
C ARG A 53 -0.27 15.71 -2.62
N LYS A 54 -1.25 15.81 -3.51
CA LYS A 54 -1.08 16.26 -4.89
C LYS A 54 -0.44 17.65 -4.96
N ARG A 55 -0.98 18.63 -4.22
CA ARG A 55 -0.42 20.00 -4.13
C ARG A 55 1.02 20.02 -3.61
N ARG A 56 1.41 19.11 -2.72
CA ARG A 56 2.81 19.00 -2.24
C ARG A 56 3.75 18.52 -3.34
N LEU A 57 3.32 17.56 -4.15
CA LEU A 57 4.12 17.01 -5.27
C LEU A 57 4.24 18.01 -6.41
N GLU A 58 3.14 18.68 -6.78
CA GLU A 58 3.12 19.69 -7.84
C GLU A 58 4.06 20.86 -7.54
N ARG A 59 4.12 21.31 -6.28
CA ARG A 59 5.09 22.35 -5.83
C ARG A 59 6.55 21.95 -6.05
N ARG A 60 6.85 20.66 -6.11
CA ARG A 60 8.19 20.12 -6.39
C ARG A 60 8.34 19.65 -7.84
N ARG A 61 7.37 19.95 -8.72
CA ARG A 61 7.29 19.48 -10.12
C ARG A 61 7.38 17.95 -10.23
N GLN A 62 6.87 17.24 -9.22
CA GLN A 62 6.77 15.78 -9.20
C GLN A 62 5.38 15.33 -9.62
N GLN A 63 5.30 14.18 -10.27
CA GLN A 63 4.04 13.61 -10.74
C GLN A 63 3.24 13.05 -9.54
N SER A 64 1.98 13.45 -9.43
CA SER A 64 1.05 12.84 -8.48
C SER A 64 0.55 11.49 -8.98
N SER A 65 0.28 10.58 -8.06
CA SER A 65 -0.53 9.39 -8.33
C SER A 65 -1.92 9.81 -8.82
N LYS A 66 -2.50 8.98 -9.71
CA LYS A 66 -3.91 9.12 -10.10
C LYS A 66 -4.80 8.75 -8.92
N THR A 67 -5.88 9.51 -8.75
CA THR A 67 -6.93 9.31 -7.75
C THR A 67 -8.24 9.07 -8.47
N TYR A 68 -9.06 8.22 -7.89
CA TYR A 68 -10.39 7.86 -8.38
C TYR A 68 -11.36 7.94 -7.20
N PRO A 69 -12.62 8.38 -7.37
CA PRO A 69 -13.66 8.17 -6.37
C PRO A 69 -13.68 6.71 -5.92
N PHE A 70 -13.94 6.46 -4.63
CA PHE A 70 -13.93 5.11 -4.06
C PHE A 70 -14.79 4.13 -4.87
N HIS A 71 -16.04 4.50 -5.15
CA HIS A 71 -17.03 3.70 -5.86
C HIS A 71 -16.73 3.48 -7.36
N GLU A 72 -15.72 4.15 -7.93
CA GLU A 72 -15.26 3.86 -9.30
C GLU A 72 -14.25 2.69 -9.34
N VAL A 73 -13.70 2.30 -8.18
CA VAL A 73 -12.65 1.29 -8.08
C VAL A 73 -13.09 0.09 -7.26
N ILE A 74 -13.93 0.32 -6.25
CA ILE A 74 -14.36 -0.68 -5.27
C ILE A 74 -15.89 -0.68 -5.30
N ASP A 75 -16.45 -1.83 -5.65
CA ASP A 75 -17.90 -2.03 -5.68
C ASP A 75 -18.46 -2.07 -4.25
N GLU A 76 -19.73 -1.69 -4.08
CA GLU A 76 -20.41 -1.62 -2.78
C GLU A 76 -20.63 -3.01 -2.13
N ASP A 77 -20.50 -4.09 -2.89
CA ASP A 77 -20.65 -5.47 -2.43
C ASP A 77 -19.33 -6.10 -1.95
N VAL A 78 -18.22 -5.35 -1.99
CA VAL A 78 -16.94 -5.80 -1.44
C VAL A 78 -17.03 -5.88 0.08
N GLU A 79 -16.71 -7.05 0.64
CA GLU A 79 -16.74 -7.32 2.08
C GLU A 79 -15.96 -6.30 2.89
N GLY A 80 -16.59 -5.79 3.96
CA GLY A 80 -16.05 -4.77 4.86
C GLY A 80 -16.16 -3.34 4.33
N SER A 81 -16.80 -3.14 3.17
CA SER A 81 -17.09 -1.79 2.65
C SER A 81 -18.32 -1.18 3.32
N GLU A 82 -19.31 -2.01 3.65
CA GLU A 82 -20.60 -1.68 4.25
C GLU A 82 -20.51 -1.08 5.66
N ASP A 83 -19.40 -1.35 6.36
CA ASP A 83 -19.14 -0.86 7.71
C ASP A 83 -18.79 0.65 7.75
N TRP A 84 -18.58 1.28 6.59
CA TRP A 84 -18.02 2.63 6.52
C TRP A 84 -18.66 3.51 5.43
N THR A 85 -18.78 4.82 5.71
CA THR A 85 -19.23 5.81 4.72
C THR A 85 -18.08 6.31 3.86
N TRP A 86 -18.05 5.94 2.58
CA TRP A 86 -16.97 6.28 1.63
C TRP A 86 -17.21 7.59 0.86
N ASP A 87 -18.23 8.36 1.22
CA ASP A 87 -18.41 9.72 0.72
C ASP A 87 -17.15 10.55 0.99
N ASP A 88 -16.70 11.28 -0.03
CA ASP A 88 -15.46 12.06 0.00
C ASP A 88 -14.18 11.23 0.25
N TRP A 89 -14.19 9.94 -0.09
CA TRP A 89 -12.98 9.12 -0.16
C TRP A 89 -12.55 8.81 -1.59
N VAL A 90 -11.23 8.70 -1.77
CA VAL A 90 -10.63 8.34 -3.05
C VAL A 90 -9.71 7.14 -2.91
N ALA A 91 -9.66 6.34 -3.96
CA ALA A 91 -8.63 5.35 -4.20
C ALA A 91 -7.47 5.98 -4.97
N MET A 92 -6.34 6.21 -4.30
CA MET A 92 -5.11 6.68 -4.92
C MET A 92 -4.26 5.50 -5.37
N LYS A 93 -4.03 5.40 -6.68
CA LYS A 93 -3.24 4.31 -7.25
C LYS A 93 -1.78 4.36 -6.80
N ILE A 94 -1.32 3.29 -6.14
CA ILE A 94 0.09 3.12 -5.78
C ILE A 94 0.83 2.56 -6.99
N ARG A 95 0.59 1.29 -7.34
CA ARG A 95 1.21 0.61 -8.50
C ARG A 95 0.34 -0.56 -8.99
N ARG A 96 0.41 -0.84 -10.29
CA ARG A 96 -0.09 -2.07 -10.93
C ARG A 96 1.08 -2.96 -11.34
N LEU A 97 0.98 -4.24 -11.01
CA LEU A 97 1.99 -5.26 -11.27
C LEU A 97 1.37 -6.46 -12.00
N SER A 98 2.20 -7.10 -12.83
CA SER A 98 1.85 -8.31 -13.57
C SER A 98 3.10 -9.17 -13.78
N GLY A 99 2.91 -10.39 -14.28
CA GLY A 99 3.99 -11.31 -14.65
C GLY A 99 4.97 -11.63 -13.52
N ALA A 100 6.27 -11.56 -13.81
CA ALA A 100 7.32 -11.96 -12.86
C ALA A 100 7.35 -11.14 -11.56
N ARG A 101 6.97 -9.85 -11.62
CA ARG A 101 6.92 -8.99 -10.43
C ARG A 101 5.80 -9.40 -9.49
N LEU A 102 4.61 -9.66 -10.05
CA LEU A 102 3.48 -10.17 -9.28
C LEU A 102 3.82 -11.52 -8.65
N ARG A 103 4.40 -12.46 -9.42
CA ARG A 103 4.83 -13.77 -8.90
C ARG A 103 5.81 -13.68 -7.72
N CYS A 104 6.70 -12.68 -7.72
CA CYS A 104 7.63 -12.49 -6.61
C CYS A 104 6.98 -11.92 -5.34
N LEU A 105 5.78 -11.33 -5.46
CA LEU A 105 5.03 -10.77 -4.33
C LEU A 105 4.07 -11.77 -3.68
N LEU A 106 3.81 -12.94 -4.28
CA LEU A 106 2.85 -13.90 -3.72
C LEU A 106 3.13 -14.23 -2.26
N GLN A 107 4.38 -14.60 -1.94
CA GLN A 107 4.78 -14.84 -0.56
C GLN A 107 4.63 -13.60 0.33
N LEU A 108 4.82 -12.39 -0.19
CA LEU A 108 4.62 -11.18 0.60
C LEU A 108 3.13 -10.93 0.91
N PHE A 109 2.21 -11.32 0.02
CA PHE A 109 0.77 -11.29 0.32
C PHE A 109 0.45 -12.23 1.46
N ASP A 110 0.91 -13.48 1.38
CA ASP A 110 0.68 -14.48 2.42
C ASP A 110 1.22 -14.02 3.78
N GLU A 111 2.45 -13.48 3.81
CA GLU A 111 3.07 -12.99 5.04
C GLU A 111 2.42 -11.71 5.59
N ALA A 112 1.99 -10.78 4.72
CA ALA A 112 1.37 -9.53 5.17
C ALA A 112 -0.06 -9.74 5.68
N LEU A 113 -0.80 -10.68 5.08
CA LEU A 113 -2.21 -10.92 5.41
C LEU A 113 -2.41 -12.03 6.45
N ARG A 114 -1.36 -12.74 6.86
CA ARG A 114 -1.43 -13.89 7.78
C ARG A 114 -2.22 -13.61 9.07
N ASP A 115 -2.01 -12.43 9.65
CA ASP A 115 -2.62 -12.06 10.93
C ASP A 115 -3.92 -11.24 10.75
N THR A 116 -4.53 -11.33 9.57
CA THR A 116 -5.82 -10.72 9.26
C THR A 116 -6.84 -11.81 8.94
N ASP A 117 -8.13 -11.49 9.03
CA ASP A 117 -9.21 -12.41 8.65
C ASP A 117 -9.38 -12.55 7.13
N ILE A 118 -8.48 -11.94 6.34
CA ILE A 118 -8.55 -11.85 4.90
C ILE A 118 -7.89 -13.09 4.28
N ASP A 119 -8.63 -13.83 3.46
CA ASP A 119 -8.07 -14.95 2.70
C ASP A 119 -7.13 -14.43 1.58
N PRO A 120 -5.81 -14.72 1.65
CA PRO A 120 -4.87 -14.32 0.61
C PRO A 120 -5.16 -14.97 -0.75
N SER A 121 -5.93 -16.07 -0.79
CA SER A 121 -6.31 -16.77 -2.01
C SER A 121 -7.15 -15.91 -2.96
N LEU A 122 -7.88 -14.91 -2.43
CA LEU A 122 -8.66 -13.96 -3.22
C LEU A 122 -7.78 -13.16 -4.20
N ILE A 123 -6.56 -12.80 -3.79
CA ILE A 123 -5.63 -12.03 -4.61
C ILE A 123 -4.57 -12.92 -5.27
N THR A 124 -4.26 -14.09 -4.71
CA THR A 124 -3.22 -14.99 -5.25
C THR A 124 -3.78 -16.08 -6.18
N GLY A 125 -5.07 -16.40 -6.11
CA GLY A 125 -5.77 -17.48 -6.80
C GLY A 125 -6.07 -17.23 -8.29
N THR A 126 -7.34 -17.40 -8.70
CA THR A 126 -7.84 -17.21 -10.08
C THR A 126 -9.08 -16.32 -10.09
N GLY A 127 -9.30 -15.58 -11.17
CA GLY A 127 -10.42 -14.66 -11.31
C GLY A 127 -10.09 -13.24 -10.87
N SER A 128 -11.06 -12.34 -11.06
CA SER A 128 -10.99 -10.96 -10.58
C SER A 128 -11.53 -10.89 -9.15
N ALA A 129 -10.90 -10.06 -8.32
CA ALA A 129 -11.29 -9.88 -6.93
C ALA A 129 -10.83 -8.52 -6.41
N THR A 130 -11.60 -7.94 -5.50
CA THR A 130 -11.23 -6.73 -4.76
C THR A 130 -11.25 -7.04 -3.28
N VAL A 131 -10.19 -6.62 -2.58
CA VAL A 131 -10.03 -6.87 -1.14
C VAL A 131 -9.63 -5.57 -0.46
N LEU A 132 -10.39 -5.18 0.56
CA LEU A 132 -10.06 -4.09 1.47
C LEU A 132 -9.09 -4.58 2.53
N ILE A 133 -8.01 -3.83 2.78
CA ILE A 133 -6.98 -4.25 3.74
C ILE A 133 -6.70 -3.15 4.78
N PRO A 134 -6.41 -3.53 6.04
CA PRO A 134 -5.99 -2.58 7.08
C PRO A 134 -4.67 -1.87 6.76
N GLU A 135 -4.34 -0.86 7.58
CA GLU A 135 -3.15 -0.02 7.38
C GLU A 135 -1.84 -0.80 7.43
N GLU A 136 -1.64 -1.61 8.47
CA GLU A 136 -0.39 -2.37 8.66
C GLU A 136 -0.01 -3.26 7.45
N PRO A 137 -0.87 -4.19 6.99
CA PRO A 137 -0.56 -4.99 5.81
C PRO A 137 -0.44 -4.12 4.55
N GLY A 138 -1.27 -3.09 4.41
CA GLY A 138 -1.24 -2.20 3.26
C GLY A 138 0.06 -1.39 3.13
N VAL A 139 0.59 -0.89 4.26
CA VAL A 139 1.89 -0.19 4.33
C VAL A 139 3.02 -1.12 3.92
N ARG A 140 3.03 -2.36 4.43
CA ARG A 140 4.03 -3.38 4.08
C ARG A 140 3.97 -3.74 2.59
N LEU A 141 2.78 -3.97 2.06
CA LEU A 141 2.58 -4.26 0.64
C LEU A 141 2.95 -3.07 -0.26
N SER A 142 2.66 -1.84 0.15
CA SER A 142 3.05 -0.61 -0.55
C SER A 142 4.57 -0.58 -0.80
N LEU A 143 5.38 -0.93 0.19
CA LEU A 143 6.84 -1.03 0.04
C LEU A 143 7.25 -2.09 -0.99
N GLY A 144 6.61 -3.27 -0.96
CA GLY A 144 6.83 -4.32 -1.94
C GLY A 144 6.52 -3.85 -3.36
N PHE A 145 5.35 -3.24 -3.56
CA PHE A 145 4.91 -2.77 -4.87
C PHE A 145 5.80 -1.67 -5.45
N ILE A 146 6.15 -0.68 -4.61
CA ILE A 146 6.99 0.45 -5.01
C ILE A 146 8.41 -0.01 -5.30
N GLY A 147 9.00 -0.81 -4.42
CA GLY A 147 10.38 -1.27 -4.55
C GLY A 147 10.59 -2.24 -5.71
N ILE A 148 9.61 -3.09 -6.04
CA ILE A 148 9.80 -4.16 -7.04
C ILE A 148 9.63 -3.67 -8.48
N LYS A 149 8.81 -2.63 -8.70
CA LYS A 149 8.45 -2.16 -10.04
C LYS A 149 9.65 -1.88 -10.95
N PRO A 150 10.72 -1.16 -10.53
CA PRO A 150 11.85 -0.88 -11.40
C PRO A 150 12.85 -2.04 -11.52
N LEU A 151 12.74 -3.10 -10.72
CA LEU A 151 13.63 -4.25 -10.80
C LEU A 151 13.35 -5.09 -12.05
N GLN A 152 14.40 -5.65 -12.64
CA GLN A 152 14.31 -6.60 -13.77
C GLN A 152 14.81 -8.00 -13.39
N ARG A 153 15.80 -8.08 -12.50
CA ARG A 153 16.40 -9.33 -12.03
C ARG A 153 15.53 -10.00 -10.95
N VAL A 154 15.13 -11.25 -11.20
CA VAL A 154 14.27 -12.04 -10.29
C VAL A 154 14.92 -12.28 -8.93
N ASP A 155 16.23 -12.49 -8.87
CA ASP A 155 16.95 -12.64 -7.60
C ASP A 155 16.85 -11.37 -6.74
N ARG A 156 16.94 -10.18 -7.36
CA ARG A 156 16.75 -8.90 -6.66
C ARG A 156 15.31 -8.67 -6.25
N MET A 157 14.35 -9.06 -7.09
CA MET A 157 12.93 -9.03 -6.73
C MET A 157 12.65 -9.85 -5.47
N ARG A 158 13.15 -11.08 -5.42
CA ARG A 158 13.02 -11.96 -4.25
C ARG A 158 13.76 -11.43 -3.02
N ALA A 159 14.94 -10.84 -3.21
CA ALA A 159 15.67 -10.21 -2.10
C ALA A 159 14.87 -9.06 -1.49
N LEU A 160 14.28 -8.20 -2.33
CA LEU A 160 13.42 -7.11 -1.89
C LEU A 160 12.22 -7.63 -1.11
N THR A 161 11.45 -8.57 -1.66
CA THR A 161 10.21 -9.03 -1.02
C THR A 161 10.46 -9.72 0.31
N ARG A 162 11.53 -10.53 0.41
CA ARG A 162 11.97 -11.09 1.69
C ARG A 162 12.45 -10.03 2.68
N GLY A 163 13.15 -9.01 2.19
CA GLY A 163 13.62 -7.89 2.99
C GLY A 163 12.45 -7.13 3.62
N VAL A 164 11.44 -6.79 2.81
CA VAL A 164 10.20 -6.14 3.29
C VAL A 164 9.43 -7.04 4.24
N ALA A 165 9.30 -8.34 3.98
CA ALA A 165 8.60 -9.27 4.85
C ALA A 165 9.23 -9.40 6.26
N ARG A 166 10.54 -9.14 6.38
CA ARG A 166 11.27 -9.21 7.65
C ARG A 166 11.34 -7.88 8.40
N MET A 167 10.85 -6.79 7.81
CA MET A 167 10.83 -5.50 8.48
C MET A 167 9.85 -5.55 9.66
N SER A 168 10.25 -4.89 10.74
CA SER A 168 9.32 -4.51 11.81
C SER A 168 8.27 -3.53 11.26
N LEU A 169 7.14 -3.41 11.97
CA LEU A 169 6.09 -2.46 11.63
C LEU A 169 6.62 -1.01 11.61
N GLU A 170 7.46 -0.65 12.58
CA GLU A 170 8.08 0.68 12.66
C GLU A 170 8.95 0.99 11.43
N GLU A 171 9.77 0.02 11.00
CA GLU A 171 10.56 0.15 9.78
C GLU A 171 9.67 0.29 8.54
N CYS A 172 8.57 -0.47 8.47
CA CYS A 172 7.60 -0.34 7.39
C CYS A 172 7.01 1.07 7.32
N TYR A 173 6.55 1.62 8.44
CA TYR A 173 6.03 2.99 8.50
C TYR A 173 7.09 4.04 8.12
N TYR A 174 8.31 3.91 8.65
CA TYR A 174 9.41 4.80 8.32
C TYR A 174 9.71 4.82 6.81
N TRP A 175 9.88 3.64 6.22
CA TRP A 175 10.18 3.52 4.79
C TRP A 175 9.00 3.95 3.93
N HIS A 176 7.76 3.70 4.35
CA HIS A 176 6.57 4.11 3.61
C HIS A 176 6.47 5.64 3.56
N ALA A 177 6.64 6.31 4.70
CA ALA A 177 6.70 7.77 4.77
C ALA A 177 7.83 8.33 3.91
N LYS A 178 9.02 7.71 3.94
CA LYS A 178 10.20 8.15 3.18
C LYS A 178 10.02 7.97 1.67
N CYS A 179 9.45 6.86 1.21
CA CYS A 179 9.17 6.60 -0.21
C CYS A 179 8.09 7.53 -0.78
N ARG A 180 7.16 8.01 0.06
CA ARG A 180 6.03 8.86 -0.35
C ARG A 180 6.30 10.35 -0.13
N SER A 181 7.46 10.71 0.42
CA SER A 181 7.81 12.09 0.75
C SER A 181 8.32 12.84 -0.48
N PRO A 182 7.75 14.01 -0.82
CA PRO A 182 8.26 14.86 -1.89
C PRO A 182 9.67 15.39 -1.59
N ASN A 183 10.07 15.39 -0.30
CA ASN A 183 11.38 15.85 0.17
C ASN A 183 12.44 14.73 0.17
N SER A 184 12.06 13.50 -0.15
CA SER A 184 12.98 12.37 -0.26
C SER A 184 12.76 11.65 -1.60
N PRO A 185 13.02 12.32 -2.74
CA PRO A 185 12.73 11.78 -4.08
C PRO A 185 13.49 10.47 -4.38
N SER A 186 14.53 10.15 -3.61
CA SER A 186 15.30 8.92 -3.69
C SER A 186 14.88 7.84 -2.69
N GLY A 187 13.79 8.01 -1.94
CA GLY A 187 13.34 7.06 -0.90
C GLY A 187 13.17 5.63 -1.45
N GLU A 188 12.48 5.50 -2.59
CA GLU A 188 12.31 4.19 -3.26
C GLU A 188 13.66 3.59 -3.68
N LYS A 189 14.59 4.42 -4.16
CA LYS A 189 15.93 3.99 -4.57
C LYS A 189 16.73 3.52 -3.36
N ALA A 190 16.74 4.29 -2.28
CA ALA A 190 17.44 3.96 -1.04
C ALA A 190 16.93 2.65 -0.44
N LEU A 191 15.61 2.42 -0.43
CA LEU A 191 15.03 1.15 0.00
C LEU A 191 15.57 -0.03 -0.82
N ARG A 192 15.61 0.09 -2.16
CA ARG A 192 16.17 -0.96 -3.04
C ARG A 192 17.67 -1.15 -2.82
N THR A 193 18.42 -0.07 -2.61
CA THR A 193 19.86 -0.16 -2.30
C THR A 193 20.08 -0.91 -1.00
N LEU A 194 19.30 -0.62 0.05
CA LEU A 194 19.37 -1.31 1.32
C LEU A 194 19.07 -2.80 1.18
N LEU A 195 17.95 -3.15 0.54
CA LEU A 195 17.43 -4.52 0.55
C LEU A 195 18.02 -5.43 -0.53
N THR A 196 18.59 -4.87 -1.59
CA THR A 196 19.03 -5.67 -2.74
C THR A 196 20.39 -5.26 -3.29
N HIS A 197 21.12 -4.35 -2.62
CA HIS A 197 22.34 -3.72 -3.14
C HIS A 197 22.16 -3.13 -4.56
N HIS A 198 20.96 -2.65 -4.89
CA HIS A 198 20.66 -2.05 -6.18
C HIS A 198 21.18 -0.61 -6.23
N LYS A 199 22.14 -0.34 -7.12
CA LYS A 199 22.66 1.01 -7.38
C LYS A 199 21.80 1.80 -8.37
#